data_AF-A0A7R9BJ44-F1
#
_entry.id   AF-A0A7R9BJ44-F1
#
_cell.length_a   1.000
_cell.length_b   1.000
_cell.length_c   1.000
_cell.angle_alpha   90.00
_cell.angle_beta   90.00
_cell.angle_gamma   90.00
#
_symmetry.space_group_name_H-M   'P 1'
#
loop_
_entity.id
_entity.type
_entity.pdbx_description
1 polymer ?
#
loop_
_entity_poly.entity_id
_entity_poly.type
_entity_poly.pdbx_seq_one_letter_code
_entity_poly.pdbx_strand_id
1 'polypeptide(L)'
;MGLLSSKEQKSDPRKHPSREQRRDFRSVRNDDLPLVLVRPSSMYFDEDGDLAHAFYEEVWNSKFKGRVFMRRITKNLRPQVYMKYPHPRLPCDSPKILIDCR
;
A
#
# COMPACT_ATOMS: atom_id res chain seq x y z
N MET A 1 -41.17 16.28 -9.76
CA MET A 1 -39.84 16.92 -9.70
C MET A 1 -39.21 16.55 -8.37
N GLY A 2 -38.39 15.50 -8.31
CA GLY A 2 -37.71 15.07 -7.08
C GLY A 2 -36.25 14.82 -7.38
N LEU A 3 -35.38 15.74 -6.95
CA LEU A 3 -33.93 15.67 -7.15
C LEU A 3 -33.34 14.62 -6.21
N LEU A 4 -32.77 13.55 -6.79
CA LEU A 4 -31.97 12.58 -6.03
C LEU A 4 -30.60 13.20 -5.76
N SER A 5 -30.34 13.49 -4.48
CA SER A 5 -29.06 13.93 -3.94
C SER A 5 -28.05 12.78 -3.97
N SER A 6 -27.10 12.83 -4.89
CA SER A 6 -25.95 11.93 -4.91
C SER A 6 -25.02 12.27 -3.74
N LYS A 7 -25.09 11.49 -2.66
CA LYS A 7 -24.12 11.56 -1.58
C LYS A 7 -22.81 10.94 -2.05
N GLU A 8 -21.82 11.80 -2.32
CA GLU A 8 -20.44 11.41 -2.56
C GLU A 8 -19.87 10.79 -1.27
N GLN A 9 -19.70 9.46 -1.29
CA GLN A 9 -19.16 8.72 -0.14
C GLN A 9 -17.64 8.92 -0.07
N LYS A 10 -17.21 9.91 0.72
CA LYS A 10 -15.82 10.08 1.11
C LYS A 10 -15.43 8.96 2.07
N SER A 11 -14.70 7.96 1.58
CA SER A 11 -14.18 6.86 2.41
C SER A 11 -13.11 7.38 3.38
N ASP A 12 -13.27 7.13 4.68
CA ASP A 12 -12.26 7.44 5.70
C ASP A 12 -10.95 6.69 5.36
N PRO A 13 -9.82 7.39 5.19
CA PRO A 13 -8.54 6.76 4.85
C PRO A 13 -8.02 5.79 5.92
N ARG A 14 -8.59 5.82 7.14
CA ARG A 14 -8.26 4.89 8.24
C ARG A 14 -9.09 3.60 8.22
N LYS A 15 -10.08 3.48 7.33
CA LYS A 15 -10.97 2.31 7.29
C LYS A 15 -10.31 1.19 6.48
N HIS A 16 -10.02 0.07 7.15
CA HIS A 16 -9.43 -1.09 6.49
C HIS A 16 -10.32 -1.62 5.35
N PRO A 17 -9.71 -2.03 4.21
CA PRO A 17 -10.44 -2.73 3.16
C PRO A 17 -10.97 -4.07 3.68
N SER A 18 -12.20 -4.42 3.27
CA SER A 18 -12.87 -5.64 3.72
C SER A 18 -12.10 -6.90 3.30
N ARG A 19 -12.33 -8.02 4.02
CA ARG A 19 -11.69 -9.32 3.75
C ARG A 19 -11.95 -9.84 2.32
N GLU A 20 -13.00 -9.36 1.69
CA GLU A 20 -13.40 -9.67 0.32
C GLU A 20 -12.52 -8.94 -0.70
N GLN A 21 -12.26 -7.64 -0.49
CA GLN A 21 -11.34 -6.84 -1.32
C GLN A 21 -9.89 -7.37 -1.30
N ARG A 22 -9.52 -8.18 -0.29
CA ARG A 22 -8.20 -8.84 -0.22
C ARG A 22 -8.04 -10.02 -1.17
N ARG A 23 -9.13 -10.63 -1.65
CA ARG A 23 -9.07 -11.83 -2.51
C ARG A 23 -8.90 -11.47 -3.99
N ASP A 24 -9.43 -10.32 -4.41
CA ASP A 24 -9.51 -9.96 -5.82
C ASP A 24 -8.14 -9.63 -6.46
N PHE A 25 -7.17 -9.17 -5.67
CA PHE A 25 -5.87 -8.72 -6.20
C PHE A 25 -4.76 -9.77 -6.20
N ARG A 26 -4.99 -10.95 -5.61
CA ARG A 26 -3.95 -11.98 -5.46
C ARG A 26 -3.68 -12.76 -6.75
N SER A 27 -4.51 -12.59 -7.79
CA SER A 27 -4.52 -13.43 -8.99
C SER A 27 -3.84 -12.82 -10.22
N VAL A 28 -3.46 -11.53 -10.19
CA VAL A 28 -2.95 -10.86 -11.39
C VAL A 28 -1.45 -10.62 -11.24
N ARG A 29 -0.63 -11.47 -11.88
CA ARG A 29 0.77 -11.13 -12.13
C ARG A 29 0.76 -9.97 -13.12
N ASN A 30 1.41 -8.86 -12.78
CA ASN A 30 1.41 -7.65 -13.60
C ASN A 30 2.22 -7.79 -14.89
N ASP A 31 2.98 -8.88 -15.02
CA ASP A 31 3.92 -9.13 -16.12
C ASP A 31 3.22 -9.39 -17.47
N ASP A 32 1.99 -9.90 -17.44
CA ASP A 32 1.21 -10.22 -18.65
C ASP A 32 0.23 -9.11 -19.05
N LEU A 33 0.14 -8.02 -18.27
CA LEU A 33 -0.80 -6.91 -18.53
C LEU A 33 -0.14 -5.77 -19.30
N PRO A 34 -0.81 -5.18 -20.29
CA PRO A 34 -0.29 -4.00 -21.00
C PRO A 34 -0.13 -2.79 -20.06
N LEU A 35 -0.94 -2.73 -19.00
CA LEU A 35 -0.96 -1.66 -18.00
C LEU A 35 -1.12 -2.22 -16.58
N VAL A 36 -0.31 -1.71 -15.65
CA VAL A 36 -0.39 -1.94 -14.21
C VAL A 36 -1.37 -0.94 -13.60
N LEU A 37 -2.44 -1.47 -13.00
CA LEU A 37 -3.45 -0.68 -12.28
C LEU A 37 -3.22 -0.66 -10.77
N VAL A 38 -2.53 -1.69 -10.24
CA VAL A 38 -2.29 -1.87 -8.81
C VAL A 38 -0.85 -2.31 -8.56
N ARG A 39 -0.27 -1.84 -7.44
CA ARG A 39 1.05 -2.28 -6.99
C ARG A 39 1.02 -2.78 -5.55
N PRO A 40 1.95 -3.67 -5.15
CA PRO A 40 2.20 -3.94 -3.74
C PRO A 40 2.54 -2.64 -2.99
N SER A 41 1.89 -2.39 -1.86
CA SER A 41 2.23 -1.25 -1.01
C SER A 41 3.51 -1.54 -0.22
N SER A 42 4.36 -0.53 -0.03
CA SER A 42 5.49 -0.57 0.90
C SER A 42 5.12 -0.06 2.30
N MET A 43 3.83 0.15 2.58
CA MET A 43 3.36 0.58 3.89
C MET A 43 2.77 -0.58 4.68
N TYR A 44 2.93 -0.50 5.99
CA TYR A 44 2.49 -1.47 6.97
C TYR A 44 1.68 -0.78 8.06
N PHE A 45 0.73 -1.52 8.63
CA PHE A 45 0.05 -1.19 9.87
C PHE A 45 0.75 -1.87 11.03
N ASP A 46 0.96 -1.17 12.14
CA ASP A 46 1.37 -1.78 13.39
C ASP A 46 0.17 -2.28 14.21
N GLU A 47 0.40 -2.57 15.49
CA GLU A 47 -0.62 -3.04 16.42
C GLU A 47 -1.63 -1.93 16.76
N ASP A 48 -1.16 -0.69 16.84
CA ASP A 48 -1.96 0.49 17.18
C ASP A 48 -2.75 1.04 15.98
N GLY A 49 -2.41 0.59 14.78
CA GLY A 49 -3.09 0.94 13.53
C GLY A 49 -2.46 2.14 12.83
N ASP A 50 -1.25 2.53 13.23
CA ASP A 50 -0.45 3.54 12.54
C ASP A 50 0.06 2.98 11.22
N LEU A 51 0.17 3.85 10.20
CA LEU A 51 0.56 3.47 8.85
C LEU A 51 1.90 4.11 8.49
N ALA A 52 2.91 3.28 8.24
CA ALA A 52 4.25 3.75 7.90
C ALA A 52 5.00 2.80 6.96
N HIS A 53 6.07 3.30 6.34
CA HIS A 53 6.98 2.48 5.53
C HIS A 53 7.88 1.56 6.37
N ALA A 54 8.20 1.98 7.59
CA ALA A 54 8.99 1.23 8.53
C ALA A 54 8.64 1.68 9.95
N PHE A 55 8.64 0.72 10.88
CA PHE A 55 8.44 0.98 12.31
C PHE A 55 9.73 0.73 13.06
N TYR A 56 9.95 1.51 14.11
CA TYR A 56 11.10 1.41 14.98
C TYR A 56 10.63 1.40 16.43
N GLU A 57 11.21 0.54 17.25
CA GLU A 57 10.99 0.53 18.70
C GLU A 57 12.25 1.00 19.41
N GLU A 58 12.03 1.60 20.56
CA GLU A 58 13.10 1.96 21.48
C GLU A 58 13.61 0.71 22.21
N VAL A 59 14.93 0.48 22.16
CA VAL A 59 15.56 -0.65 22.84
C VAL A 59 16.66 -0.12 23.75
N TRP A 60 16.54 -0.46 25.04
CA TRP A 60 17.62 -0.26 25.99
C TRP A 60 18.67 -1.35 25.79
N ASN A 61 19.93 -0.96 25.61
CA ASN A 61 21.02 -1.92 25.56
C ASN A 61 21.71 -1.99 26.92
N SER A 62 21.54 -3.11 27.63
CA SER A 62 22.21 -3.33 28.92
C SER A 62 23.72 -3.20 28.87
N LYS A 63 24.34 -3.37 27.69
CA LYS A 63 25.79 -3.26 27.51
C LYS A 63 26.27 -1.82 27.33
N PHE A 64 25.40 -0.90 26.91
CA PHE A 64 25.72 0.53 26.81
C PHE A 64 24.93 1.28 27.88
N LYS A 65 25.54 1.47 29.05
CA LYS A 65 24.97 2.23 30.17
C LYS A 65 24.38 3.55 29.68
N GLY A 66 23.06 3.68 29.75
CA GLY A 66 22.31 4.91 29.47
C GLY A 66 22.11 5.25 28.00
N ARG A 67 22.50 4.38 27.05
CA ARG A 67 22.20 4.62 25.62
C ARG A 67 20.98 3.83 25.18
N VAL A 68 20.08 4.59 24.60
CA VAL A 68 18.89 4.12 23.91
C VAL A 68 19.21 3.99 22.43
N PHE A 69 18.73 2.91 21.81
CA PHE A 69 18.82 2.72 20.37
C PHE A 69 17.43 2.51 19.79
N MET A 70 17.24 2.94 18.54
CA MET A 70 16.06 2.56 17.78
C MET A 70 16.36 1.31 16.97
N ARG A 71 15.51 0.28 17.12
CA ARG A 71 15.59 -0.96 16.36
C ARG A 71 14.44 -1.04 15.38
N ARG A 72 14.73 -1.40 14.13
CA ARG A 72 13.69 -1.63 13.12
C ARG A 72 12.86 -2.86 13.48
N ILE A 73 11.55 -2.69 13.51
CA ILE A 73 10.58 -3.76 13.71
C ILE A 73 10.24 -4.37 12.34
N THR A 74 10.29 -5.69 12.25
CA THR A 74 9.87 -6.46 11.06
C THR A 74 8.79 -7.49 11.36
N LYS A 75 8.50 -7.74 12.64
CA LYS A 75 7.52 -8.72 13.10
C LYS A 75 6.18 -8.04 13.37
N ASN A 76 5.10 -8.81 13.26
CA ASN A 76 3.73 -8.40 13.60
C ASN A 76 3.16 -7.20 12.82
N LEU A 77 3.87 -6.73 11.79
CA LEU A 77 3.39 -5.69 10.90
C LEU A 77 2.42 -6.26 9.87
N ARG A 78 1.26 -5.62 9.71
CA ARG A 78 0.24 -6.01 8.73
C ARG A 78 0.43 -5.20 7.45
N PRO A 79 0.79 -5.82 6.30
CA PRO A 79 0.97 -5.05 5.06
C PRO A 79 -0.36 -4.44 4.61
N GLN A 80 -0.32 -3.23 4.04
CA GLN A 80 -1.47 -2.59 3.39
C GLN A 80 -1.91 -3.33 2.11
N VAL A 81 -1.10 -4.30 1.67
CA VAL A 81 -1.32 -5.23 0.55
C VAL A 81 -1.16 -4.58 -0.82
N TYR A 82 -2.12 -3.79 -1.31
CA TYR A 82 -2.08 -3.21 -2.66
C TYR A 82 -2.60 -1.78 -2.71
N MET A 83 -1.95 -0.94 -3.50
CA MET A 83 -2.37 0.44 -3.81
C MET A 83 -2.77 0.55 -5.28
N LYS A 84 -3.95 1.12 -5.52
CA LYS A 84 -4.42 1.46 -6.86
C LYS A 84 -3.72 2.73 -7.34
N TYR A 85 -3.19 2.70 -8.56
CA TYR A 85 -2.65 3.91 -9.16
C TYR A 85 -3.79 4.84 -9.60
N PRO A 86 -3.62 6.16 -9.49
CA PRO A 86 -4.61 7.12 -10.01
C PRO A 86 -4.74 7.04 -11.55
N HIS A 87 -3.65 6.67 -12.22
CA HIS A 87 -3.61 6.47 -13.67
C HIS A 87 -2.89 5.14 -13.98
N PRO A 88 -3.33 4.38 -15.00
CA PRO A 88 -2.65 3.16 -15.42
C PRO A 88 -1.17 3.41 -15.74
N ARG A 89 -0.28 2.53 -15.29
CA ARG A 89 1.16 2.66 -15.52
C ARG A 89 1.67 1.55 -16.43
N LEU A 90 2.76 1.80 -17.14
CA LEU A 90 3.44 0.77 -17.92
C LEU A 90 4.26 -0.15 -16.97
N PRO A 91 4.17 -1.48 -17.10
CA PRO A 91 5.08 -2.38 -16.39
C PRO A 91 6.57 -2.07 -16.64
N CYS A 92 7.41 -2.14 -15.60
CA CYS A 92 8.82 -1.75 -15.66
C CYS A 92 9.68 -2.71 -16.49
N ASP A 93 9.35 -4.00 -16.49
CA ASP A 93 10.22 -5.07 -17.04
C ASP A 93 9.82 -5.52 -18.45
N SER A 94 9.04 -4.70 -19.16
CA SER A 94 8.60 -5.00 -20.52
C SER A 94 9.19 -4.00 -21.51
N PRO A 95 9.90 -4.41 -22.57
CA PRO A 95 10.37 -3.49 -23.61
C PRO A 95 9.18 -2.85 -24.31
N LYS A 96 9.19 -1.52 -24.47
CA LYS A 96 8.08 -0.77 -25.10
C LYS A 96 8.56 0.24 -26.11
N ILE A 97 7.85 0.33 -27.22
CA ILE A 97 8.03 1.36 -28.25
C ILE A 97 6.77 2.23 -28.22
N LEU A 98 6.94 3.52 -27.97
CA LEU A 98 5.87 4.51 -28.07
C LEU A 98 5.95 5.15 -29.45
N ILE A 99 4.86 5.06 -30.23
CA ILE A 99 4.75 5.67 -31.55
C ILE A 99 3.64 6.71 -31.47
N ASP A 100 3.97 7.94 -31.84
CA ASP A 100 2.99 9.01 -32.04
C ASP A 100 2.59 9.02 -33.52
N CYS A 101 1.30 8.87 -33.80
CA CYS A 101 0.76 8.94 -35.15
C CYS A 101 -0.02 10.24 -35.25
N ARG A 102 0.61 11.25 -35.85
CA ARG A 102 0.05 12.58 -36.06
C ARG A 102 -0.34 12.79 -37.50
#